data_AF-A0A3D4A844-F1
#
_entry.id   AF-A0A3D4A844-F1
#
_cell.length_a   1.000
_cell.length_b   1.000
_cell.length_c   1.000
_cell.angle_alpha   90.00
_cell.angle_beta   90.00
_cell.angle_gamma   90.00
#
_symmetry.space_group_name_H-M   'P 1'
#
loop_
_entity.id
_entity.type
_entity.pdbx_description
1 polymer ?
#
loop_
_entity_poly.entity_id
_entity_poly.type
_entity_poly.pdbx_seq_one_letter_code
_entity_poly.pdbx_strand_id
1 'polypeptide(L)'
;MKTKNKRRTICRGLFVMLFSICSSIAFGQTQLRYQYEAGSSAQQQFVQQSDVSVAVADQKITSSLSHTIRWRVNVSDVSDESSAAISRTIEGVKIAISAPGLQSVEYDTDSAESEEASQLLDSIKAMVGLEVKYDSDAIGRITNLAVDKSALDKISSSIVNGAAVVNESSLTKMVKGATIVLPTKPVQQGDSWKQVFAFDTTALPASMALEFTYKGNTERDGKQLEVLDIKPRLTIQNDGKTARGKVSIRKQQGQGTLLFDNYKGSIHELSFETVVETEAVIGQNTVAQTVSTKVTLSNSRPE
;
A
#
# COMPACT_ATOMS: atom_id res chain seq x y z
N MET A 1 -7.36 52.00 76.18
CA MET A 1 -7.66 53.44 76.05
C MET A 1 -6.77 54.03 74.95
N LYS A 2 -7.40 54.49 73.86
CA LYS A 2 -6.96 55.48 72.84
C LYS A 2 -5.47 55.59 72.40
N THR A 3 -5.23 55.11 71.17
CA THR A 3 -4.58 55.77 70.00
C THR A 3 -3.43 56.78 70.19
N LYS A 4 -2.32 56.58 69.43
CA LYS A 4 -1.79 57.61 68.49
C LYS A 4 -0.73 57.08 67.49
N ASN A 5 -0.96 57.49 66.23
CA ASN A 5 -0.12 57.46 65.03
C ASN A 5 1.37 57.76 65.19
N LYS A 6 2.21 57.15 64.32
CA LYS A 6 3.31 57.83 63.61
C LYS A 6 3.63 57.18 62.25
N ARG A 7 4.04 58.04 61.32
CA ARG A 7 4.16 57.91 59.85
C ARG A 7 5.53 57.37 59.38
N ARG A 8 5.57 57.05 58.06
CA ARG A 8 6.73 57.01 57.10
C ARG A 8 7.57 55.71 57.15
N THR A 9 7.99 55.06 56.06
CA THR A 9 8.44 55.56 54.74
C THR A 9 8.28 54.48 53.65
N ILE A 10 8.05 54.94 52.43
CA ILE A 10 7.94 54.22 51.16
C ILE A 10 9.30 53.62 50.75
N CYS A 11 9.34 52.35 50.33
CA CYS A 11 10.37 51.83 49.44
C CYS A 11 9.70 50.94 48.37
N ARG A 12 9.63 51.46 47.15
CA ARG A 12 9.09 50.79 45.96
C ARG A 12 10.12 49.76 45.48
N GLY A 13 9.84 48.47 45.68
CA GLY A 13 10.51 47.38 44.96
C GLY A 13 9.61 46.91 43.83
N LEU A 14 9.88 47.37 42.60
CA LEU A 14 9.21 46.92 41.39
C LEU A 14 9.88 45.60 40.94
N PHE A 15 9.31 44.46 41.32
CA PHE A 15 9.74 43.14 40.83
C PHE A 15 8.96 42.85 39.54
N VAL A 16 9.57 43.14 38.38
CA VAL A 16 9.02 42.76 37.07
C VAL A 16 9.25 41.27 36.89
N MET A 17 8.21 40.48 37.18
CA MET A 17 8.18 39.04 36.90
C MET A 17 7.99 38.86 35.39
N LEU A 18 9.09 38.61 34.67
CA LEU A 18 9.09 38.26 33.25
C LEU A 18 8.47 36.86 33.11
N PHE A 19 7.14 36.78 32.91
CA PHE A 19 6.47 35.55 32.51
C PHE A 19 6.90 35.23 31.07
N SER A 20 7.94 34.42 30.93
CA SER A 20 8.28 33.80 29.65
C SER A 20 7.16 32.82 29.30
N ILE A 21 6.20 33.27 28.50
CA ILE A 21 5.16 32.43 27.92
C ILE A 21 5.87 31.51 26.92
N CYS A 22 6.35 30.36 27.38
CA CYS A 22 6.56 29.23 26.50
C CYS A 22 5.17 28.83 25.98
N SER A 23 4.79 29.37 24.83
CA SER A 23 3.72 28.80 24.02
C SER A 23 4.18 27.41 23.61
N SER A 24 3.84 26.42 24.42
CA SER A 24 3.88 25.02 23.99
C SER A 24 3.00 24.94 22.75
N ILE A 25 3.61 24.78 21.57
CA ILE A 25 2.89 24.38 20.37
C ILE A 25 2.33 23.00 20.72
N ALA A 26 1.06 22.97 21.10
CA ALA A 26 0.35 21.72 21.29
C ALA A 26 0.22 21.11 19.88
N PHE A 27 1.12 20.18 19.56
CA PHE A 27 0.94 19.33 18.38
C PHE A 27 -0.38 18.57 18.57
N GLY A 28 -1.40 18.99 17.82
CA GLY A 28 -2.74 18.42 17.91
C GLY A 28 -2.71 16.94 17.57
N GLN A 29 -3.36 16.13 18.40
CA GLN A 29 -3.65 14.74 18.05
C GLN A 29 -4.60 14.71 16.86
N THR A 30 -4.30 13.87 15.86
CA THR A 30 -5.09 13.71 14.65
C THR A 30 -5.70 12.32 14.62
N GLN A 31 -7.02 12.21 14.51
CA GLN A 31 -7.67 10.92 14.32
C GLN A 31 -7.79 10.63 12.82
N LEU A 32 -7.05 9.61 12.35
CA LEU A 32 -7.15 9.12 10.98
C LEU A 32 -8.30 8.12 10.87
N ARG A 33 -9.23 8.37 9.95
CA ARG A 33 -10.39 7.49 9.68
C ARG A 33 -10.78 7.56 8.21
N TYR A 34 -11.15 6.42 7.66
CA TYR A 34 -11.92 6.41 6.42
C TYR A 34 -13.32 6.97 6.67
N GLN A 35 -13.83 7.69 5.68
CA GLN A 35 -15.20 8.18 5.65
C GLN A 35 -15.80 7.69 4.34
N TYR A 36 -16.93 7.01 4.46
CA TYR A 36 -17.62 6.41 3.33
C TYR A 36 -18.94 7.13 3.09
N GLU A 37 -19.28 7.31 1.83
CA GLU A 37 -20.54 7.92 1.42
C GLU A 37 -21.35 6.88 0.62
N ALA A 38 -22.53 6.52 1.11
CA ALA A 38 -23.39 5.56 0.42
C ALA A 38 -23.79 6.08 -0.98
N GLY A 39 -23.72 5.20 -1.98
CA GLY A 39 -23.94 5.54 -3.38
C GLY A 39 -22.73 6.18 -4.07
N SER A 40 -21.63 6.46 -3.35
CA SER A 40 -20.43 7.02 -3.98
C SER A 40 -19.71 6.01 -4.87
N SER A 41 -19.04 6.54 -5.89
CA SER A 41 -18.18 5.80 -6.80
C SER A 41 -16.91 6.59 -7.07
N ALA A 42 -15.77 5.90 -7.10
CA ALA A 42 -14.47 6.48 -7.39
C ALA A 42 -13.65 5.54 -8.26
N GLN A 43 -12.84 6.11 -9.15
CA GLN A 43 -11.84 5.35 -9.89
C GLN A 43 -10.50 5.42 -9.17
N GLN A 44 -9.79 4.30 -9.14
CA GLN A 44 -8.45 4.19 -8.57
C GLN A 44 -7.52 3.57 -9.61
N GLN A 45 -6.29 4.09 -9.66
CA GLN A 45 -5.24 3.54 -10.50
C GLN A 45 -4.10 3.03 -9.64
N PHE A 46 -3.78 1.75 -9.81
CA PHE A 46 -2.62 1.09 -9.24
C PHE A 46 -1.58 0.91 -10.34
N VAL A 47 -0.37 1.44 -10.15
CA VAL A 47 0.76 1.28 -11.05
C VAL A 47 1.88 0.59 -10.30
N GLN A 48 2.41 -0.48 -10.89
CA GLN A 48 3.64 -1.11 -10.43
C GLN A 48 4.64 -1.19 -11.56
N GLN A 49 5.89 -0.91 -11.24
CA GLN A 49 7.04 -1.09 -12.11
C GLN A 49 8.09 -1.88 -11.34
N SER A 50 8.62 -2.91 -11.97
CA SER A 50 9.61 -3.80 -11.36
C SER A 50 10.73 -4.10 -12.35
N ASP A 51 11.97 -3.94 -11.91
CA ASP A 51 13.15 -4.41 -12.62
C ASP A 51 13.76 -5.57 -11.84
N VAL A 52 13.98 -6.68 -12.54
CA VAL A 52 14.57 -7.90 -11.99
C VAL A 52 15.89 -8.15 -12.69
N SER A 53 16.96 -8.21 -11.91
CA SER A 53 18.29 -8.58 -12.37
C SER A 53 18.70 -9.89 -11.72
N VAL A 54 19.05 -10.90 -12.50
CA VAL A 54 19.56 -12.18 -12.03
C VAL A 54 20.99 -12.35 -12.53
N ALA A 55 21.92 -12.63 -11.62
CA ALA A 55 23.28 -13.00 -11.95
C ALA A 55 23.45 -14.52 -11.77
N VAL A 56 23.85 -15.20 -12.84
CA VAL A 56 24.20 -16.63 -12.85
C VAL A 56 25.58 -16.76 -13.47
N ALA A 57 26.57 -17.20 -12.68
CA ALA A 57 27.98 -17.16 -13.07
C ALA A 57 28.39 -15.75 -13.57
N ASP A 58 29.00 -15.64 -14.76
CA ASP A 58 29.45 -14.38 -15.34
C ASP A 58 28.39 -13.66 -16.20
N GLN A 59 27.15 -14.17 -16.22
CA GLN A 59 26.06 -13.60 -17.00
C GLN A 59 25.05 -12.86 -16.12
N LYS A 60 24.68 -11.65 -16.54
CA LYS A 60 23.62 -10.84 -15.94
C LYS A 60 22.42 -10.81 -16.88
N ILE A 61 21.29 -11.31 -16.41
CA ILE A 61 20.01 -11.30 -17.12
C ILE A 61 19.12 -10.25 -16.46
N THR A 62 18.58 -9.32 -17.24
CA THR A 62 17.69 -8.27 -16.75
C THR A 62 16.34 -8.33 -17.44
N SER A 63 15.27 -8.32 -16.67
CA SER A 63 13.90 -8.23 -17.16
C SER A 63 13.13 -7.12 -16.45
N SER A 64 12.21 -6.47 -17.15
CA SER A 64 11.32 -5.46 -16.60
C SER A 64 9.87 -5.90 -16.73
N LEU A 65 9.07 -5.52 -15.73
CA LEU A 65 7.63 -5.69 -15.68
C LEU A 65 7.01 -4.36 -15.28
N SER A 66 6.05 -3.88 -16.06
CA SER A 66 5.13 -2.84 -15.62
C SER A 66 3.71 -3.36 -15.70
N HIS A 67 2.91 -3.05 -14.70
CA HIS A 67 1.47 -3.20 -14.82
C HIS A 67 0.75 -1.96 -14.27
N THR A 68 -0.37 -1.65 -14.88
CA THR A 68 -1.34 -0.67 -14.42
C THR A 68 -2.70 -1.35 -14.34
N ILE A 69 -3.37 -1.22 -13.21
CA ILE A 69 -4.72 -1.73 -13.01
C ILE A 69 -5.60 -0.54 -12.62
N ARG A 70 -6.69 -0.35 -13.36
CA ARG A 70 -7.74 0.61 -13.04
C ARG A 70 -8.89 -0.11 -12.36
N TRP A 71 -9.34 0.44 -11.24
CA TRP A 71 -10.41 -0.08 -10.42
C TRP A 71 -11.54 0.93 -10.34
N ARG A 72 -12.79 0.46 -10.41
CA ARG A 72 -13.94 1.19 -9.88
C ARG A 72 -14.22 0.72 -8.48
N VAL A 73 -14.32 1.65 -7.54
CA VAL A 73 -14.73 1.39 -6.16
C VAL A 73 -16.12 1.98 -5.98
N ASN A 74 -17.07 1.17 -5.52
CA ASN A 74 -18.42 1.62 -5.19
C ASN A 74 -18.71 1.37 -3.73
N VAL A 75 -19.34 2.32 -3.06
CA VAL A 75 -19.90 2.16 -1.71
C VAL A 75 -21.40 2.02 -1.86
N SER A 76 -21.95 0.83 -1.65
CA SER A 76 -23.39 0.62 -1.81
C SER A 76 -24.19 1.03 -0.58
N ASP A 77 -23.61 0.88 0.60
CA ASP A 77 -24.27 1.14 1.88
C ASP A 77 -23.25 1.50 2.96
N VAL A 78 -23.70 2.21 4.00
CA VAL A 78 -22.90 2.55 5.19
C VAL A 78 -23.76 2.35 6.43
N SER A 79 -23.33 1.46 7.31
CA SER A 79 -24.04 1.16 8.56
C SER A 79 -23.85 2.26 9.61
N ASP A 80 -24.69 2.24 10.65
CA ASP A 80 -24.60 3.16 11.80
C ASP A 80 -23.24 3.12 12.52
N GLU A 81 -22.49 2.01 12.40
CA GLU A 81 -21.14 1.86 12.97
C GLU A 81 -20.02 2.38 12.05
N SER A 82 -20.37 3.10 10.98
CA SER A 82 -19.44 3.56 9.93
C SER A 82 -18.74 2.41 9.19
N SER A 83 -19.38 1.24 9.12
CA SER A 83 -18.93 0.14 8.25
C SER A 83 -19.57 0.27 6.88
N ALA A 84 -18.78 0.23 5.82
CA ALA A 84 -19.26 0.36 4.45
C ALA A 84 -19.26 -0.96 3.70
N ALA A 85 -20.33 -1.21 2.95
CA ALA A 85 -20.38 -2.28 1.96
C ALA A 85 -19.74 -1.77 0.66
N ILE A 86 -18.60 -2.36 0.28
CA ILE A 86 -17.75 -1.90 -0.83
C ILE A 86 -17.69 -2.96 -1.92
N SER A 87 -17.79 -2.55 -3.18
CA SER A 87 -17.38 -3.36 -4.33
C SER A 87 -16.21 -2.73 -5.07
N ARG A 88 -15.29 -3.56 -5.54
CA ARG A 88 -14.16 -3.18 -6.40
C ARG A 88 -14.21 -3.97 -7.69
N THR A 89 -14.29 -3.27 -8.81
CA THR A 89 -14.32 -3.86 -10.15
C THR A 89 -13.07 -3.48 -10.91
N ILE A 90 -12.39 -4.44 -11.54
CA ILE A 90 -11.29 -4.16 -12.47
C ILE A 90 -11.89 -3.58 -13.76
N GLU A 91 -11.57 -2.34 -14.10
CA GLU A 91 -12.03 -1.68 -15.32
C GLU A 91 -11.08 -1.90 -16.50
N GLY A 92 -9.79 -1.99 -16.22
CA GLY A 92 -8.79 -2.17 -17.26
C GLY A 92 -7.43 -2.54 -16.70
N VAL A 93 -6.64 -3.20 -17.54
CA VAL A 93 -5.30 -3.68 -17.22
C VAL A 93 -4.36 -3.36 -18.37
N LYS A 94 -3.22 -2.74 -18.04
CA LYS A 94 -2.11 -2.56 -18.96
C LYS A 94 -0.90 -3.29 -18.41
N ILE A 95 -0.22 -4.08 -19.23
CA ILE A 95 0.98 -4.84 -18.86
C ILE A 95 2.05 -4.62 -19.92
N ALA A 96 3.29 -4.44 -19.48
CA ALA A 96 4.47 -4.43 -20.33
C ALA A 96 5.53 -5.35 -19.72
N ILE A 97 6.05 -6.29 -20.51
CA ILE A 97 7.05 -7.27 -20.10
C ILE A 97 8.20 -7.23 -21.10
N SER A 98 9.43 -7.12 -20.58
CA SER A 98 10.64 -7.25 -21.39
C SER A 98 11.60 -8.22 -20.70
N ALA A 99 12.06 -9.25 -21.42
CA ALA A 99 13.00 -10.23 -20.91
C ALA A 99 13.89 -10.77 -22.05
N PRO A 100 15.17 -11.10 -21.79
CA PRO A 100 16.06 -11.59 -22.85
C PRO A 100 15.57 -12.92 -23.42
N GLY A 101 15.61 -13.03 -24.76
CA GLY A 101 15.15 -14.23 -25.47
C GLY A 101 13.62 -14.33 -25.63
N LEU A 102 12.85 -13.37 -25.13
CA LEU A 102 11.42 -13.23 -25.39
C LEU A 102 11.16 -11.96 -26.19
N GLN A 103 10.19 -12.00 -27.10
CA GLN A 103 9.65 -10.78 -27.71
C GLN A 103 9.00 -9.95 -26.60
N SER A 104 9.31 -8.65 -26.55
CA SER A 104 8.67 -7.74 -25.60
C SER A 104 7.16 -7.75 -25.82
N VAL A 105 6.41 -7.90 -24.74
CA VAL A 105 4.95 -7.95 -24.76
C VAL A 105 4.43 -6.67 -24.14
N GLU A 106 3.64 -5.91 -24.89
CA GLU A 106 2.83 -4.83 -24.37
C GLU A 106 1.37 -5.14 -24.66
N TYR A 107 0.53 -4.97 -23.64
CA TYR A 107 -0.89 -5.21 -23.76
C TYR A 107 -1.67 -4.18 -22.95
N ASP A 108 -2.74 -3.67 -23.54
CA ASP A 108 -3.64 -2.70 -22.94
C ASP A 108 -5.08 -3.10 -23.29
N THR A 109 -5.89 -3.37 -22.27
CA THR A 109 -7.29 -3.80 -22.45
C THR A 109 -8.16 -2.77 -23.15
N ASP A 110 -7.74 -1.50 -23.17
CA ASP A 110 -8.48 -0.40 -23.79
C ASP A 110 -8.08 -0.19 -25.27
N SER A 111 -7.02 -0.86 -25.74
CA SER A 111 -6.51 -0.72 -27.11
C SER A 111 -7.15 -1.74 -28.06
N ALA A 112 -7.34 -1.35 -29.33
CA ALA A 112 -7.80 -2.26 -30.37
C ALA A 112 -6.75 -3.38 -30.56
N GLU A 113 -7.23 -4.63 -30.55
CA GLU A 113 -6.46 -5.86 -30.36
C GLU A 113 -5.16 -5.97 -31.19
N SER A 114 -4.11 -6.57 -30.60
CA SER A 114 -3.19 -7.38 -31.39
C SER A 114 -3.75 -8.80 -31.47
N GLU A 115 -3.89 -9.34 -32.68
CA GLU A 115 -4.47 -10.67 -32.97
C GLU A 115 -3.64 -11.85 -32.45
N GLU A 116 -2.50 -11.59 -31.82
CA GLU A 116 -1.58 -12.60 -31.32
C GLU A 116 -1.93 -12.95 -29.86
N ALA A 117 -3.03 -13.70 -29.72
CA ALA A 117 -3.51 -14.21 -28.43
C ALA A 117 -2.54 -15.24 -27.84
N SER A 118 -1.54 -14.77 -27.10
CA SER A 118 -0.88 -15.62 -26.10
C SER A 118 -1.86 -15.92 -24.96
N GLN A 119 -1.79 -17.12 -24.37
CA GLN A 119 -2.64 -17.52 -23.25
C GLN A 119 -2.59 -16.55 -22.04
N LEU A 120 -1.49 -15.78 -21.92
CA LEU A 120 -1.37 -14.67 -20.96
C LEU A 120 -2.41 -13.56 -21.21
N LEU A 121 -2.70 -13.23 -22.46
CA LEU A 121 -3.70 -12.22 -22.83
C LEU A 121 -5.11 -12.65 -22.44
N ASP A 122 -5.44 -13.93 -22.61
CA ASP A 122 -6.74 -14.48 -22.21
C ASP A 122 -6.94 -14.37 -20.69
N SER A 123 -5.90 -14.67 -19.89
CA SER A 123 -5.93 -14.45 -18.44
C SER A 123 -6.19 -13.00 -18.07
N ILE A 124 -5.53 -12.05 -18.76
CA ILE A 124 -5.68 -10.63 -18.47
C ILE A 124 -7.08 -10.14 -18.87
N LYS A 125 -7.58 -10.54 -20.04
CA LYS A 125 -8.96 -10.25 -20.48
C LYS A 125 -9.98 -10.78 -19.47
N ALA A 126 -9.76 -11.96 -18.92
CA ALA A 126 -10.65 -12.56 -17.91
C ALA A 126 -10.68 -11.82 -16.56
N MET A 127 -9.67 -10.98 -16.26
CA MET A 127 -9.66 -10.16 -15.03
C MET A 127 -10.56 -8.92 -15.16
N VAL A 128 -10.76 -8.38 -16.36
CA VAL A 128 -11.60 -7.19 -16.55
C VAL A 128 -13.06 -7.53 -16.23
N GLY A 129 -13.69 -6.67 -15.44
CA GLY A 129 -15.04 -6.88 -14.93
C GLY A 129 -15.11 -7.77 -13.68
N LEU A 130 -14.00 -8.35 -13.22
CA LEU A 130 -13.99 -9.08 -11.95
C LEU A 130 -14.34 -8.13 -10.81
N GLU A 131 -15.35 -8.52 -10.04
CA GLU A 131 -15.84 -7.77 -8.89
C GLU A 131 -15.47 -8.51 -7.59
N VAL A 132 -14.86 -7.79 -6.66
CA VAL A 132 -14.65 -8.21 -5.28
C VAL A 132 -15.56 -7.38 -4.38
N LYS A 133 -16.33 -8.03 -3.51
CA LYS A 133 -17.18 -7.37 -2.52
C LYS A 133 -16.64 -7.61 -1.13
N TYR A 134 -16.68 -6.60 -0.28
CA TYR A 134 -16.27 -6.71 1.10
C TYR A 134 -16.84 -5.57 1.94
N ASP A 135 -16.92 -5.80 3.25
CA ASP A 135 -17.25 -4.75 4.21
C ASP A 135 -15.97 -4.12 4.75
N SER A 136 -15.98 -2.81 5.00
CA SER A 136 -14.84 -2.13 5.60
C SER A 136 -15.23 -1.15 6.70
N ASP A 137 -14.56 -1.26 7.85
CA ASP A 137 -14.76 -0.33 8.95
C ASP A 137 -14.06 1.02 8.71
N ALA A 138 -14.28 1.98 9.62
CA ALA A 138 -13.71 3.33 9.55
C ALA A 138 -12.17 3.37 9.69
N ILE A 139 -11.49 2.24 9.92
CA ILE A 139 -10.03 2.16 9.87
C ILE A 139 -9.51 1.32 8.70
N GLY A 140 -10.39 0.81 7.84
CA GLY A 140 -10.02 0.04 6.67
C GLY A 140 -9.83 -1.45 6.96
N ARG A 141 -10.27 -1.97 8.11
CA ARG A 141 -10.29 -3.44 8.29
C ARG A 141 -11.36 -4.02 7.38
N ILE A 142 -11.03 -5.14 6.74
CA ILE A 142 -11.93 -5.85 5.85
C ILE A 142 -12.62 -7.01 6.57
N THR A 143 -13.94 -7.04 6.49
CA THR A 143 -14.80 -8.17 6.88
C THR A 143 -15.65 -8.63 5.68
N ASN A 144 -16.28 -9.82 5.79
CA ASN A 144 -17.26 -10.33 4.80
C ASN A 144 -16.81 -10.27 3.34
N LEU A 145 -15.54 -10.60 3.08
CA LEU A 145 -15.00 -10.63 1.72
C LEU A 145 -15.63 -11.77 0.92
N ALA A 146 -16.20 -11.42 -0.22
CA ALA A 146 -16.78 -12.34 -1.20
C ALA A 146 -16.19 -12.06 -2.59
N VAL A 147 -15.82 -13.12 -3.28
CA VAL A 147 -15.36 -13.07 -4.68
C VAL A 147 -16.29 -13.93 -5.52
N ASP A 148 -16.63 -13.46 -6.72
CA ASP A 148 -17.41 -14.24 -7.67
C ASP A 148 -16.62 -15.49 -8.11
N LYS A 149 -17.09 -16.68 -7.68
CA LYS A 149 -16.46 -17.96 -7.99
C LYS A 149 -16.39 -18.23 -9.49
N SER A 150 -17.38 -17.79 -10.26
CA SER A 150 -17.37 -17.96 -11.72
C SER A 150 -16.27 -17.13 -12.40
N ALA A 151 -15.87 -16.01 -11.81
CA ALA A 151 -14.74 -15.22 -12.25
C ALA A 151 -13.40 -15.85 -11.83
N LEU A 152 -13.33 -16.46 -10.64
CA LEU A 152 -12.16 -17.22 -10.18
C LEU A 152 -11.84 -18.41 -11.08
N ASP A 153 -12.87 -19.13 -11.54
CA ASP A 153 -12.70 -20.31 -12.39
C ASP A 153 -12.10 -19.93 -13.76
N LYS A 154 -12.43 -18.74 -14.30
CA LYS A 154 -11.87 -18.22 -15.56
C LYS A 154 -10.40 -17.79 -15.43
N ILE A 155 -10.00 -17.26 -14.28
CA ILE A 155 -8.61 -16.86 -14.04
C ILE A 155 -7.73 -18.07 -13.72
N SER A 156 -8.22 -18.99 -12.89
CA SER A 156 -7.46 -20.18 -12.51
C SER A 156 -7.20 -21.15 -13.68
N SER A 157 -8.11 -21.20 -14.66
CA SER A 157 -7.97 -22.03 -15.87
C SER A 157 -7.02 -21.46 -16.93
N SER A 158 -6.62 -20.19 -16.82
CA SER A 158 -5.85 -19.50 -17.87
C SER A 158 -4.35 -19.34 -17.58
N ILE A 159 -3.86 -19.63 -16.37
CA ILE A 159 -2.43 -19.48 -16.02
C ILE A 159 -1.59 -20.71 -16.41
N VAL A 160 -0.57 -20.49 -17.26
CA VAL A 160 0.45 -21.48 -17.66
C VAL A 160 1.69 -21.38 -16.77
N ASN A 161 2.36 -22.51 -16.52
CA ASN A 161 3.71 -22.61 -15.96
C ASN A 161 3.90 -22.11 -14.52
N GLY A 162 3.02 -22.50 -13.61
CA GLY A 162 3.33 -22.47 -12.18
C GLY A 162 3.55 -21.07 -11.59
N ALA A 163 3.07 -20.01 -12.25
CA ALA A 163 2.78 -18.73 -11.61
C ALA A 163 1.55 -18.89 -10.69
N ALA A 164 1.52 -18.21 -9.54
CA ALA A 164 0.70 -18.54 -8.38
C ALA A 164 -0.77 -18.87 -8.71
N VAL A 165 -1.29 -19.96 -8.12
CA VAL A 165 -2.71 -20.31 -8.20
C VAL A 165 -3.52 -19.15 -7.63
N VAL A 166 -4.17 -18.40 -8.51
CA VAL A 166 -5.17 -17.41 -8.15
C VAL A 166 -6.40 -18.18 -7.69
N ASN A 167 -6.47 -18.45 -6.39
CA ASN A 167 -7.62 -19.03 -5.72
C ASN A 167 -8.21 -18.01 -4.74
N GLU A 168 -9.38 -18.33 -4.19
CA GLU A 168 -10.10 -17.47 -3.24
C GLU A 168 -9.22 -17.05 -2.05
N SER A 169 -8.38 -17.94 -1.52
CA SER A 169 -7.47 -17.63 -0.40
C SER A 169 -6.38 -16.64 -0.81
N SER A 170 -5.72 -16.87 -1.94
CA SER A 170 -4.68 -15.98 -2.48
C SER A 170 -5.23 -14.58 -2.76
N LEU A 171 -6.43 -14.49 -3.34
CA LEU A 171 -7.10 -13.21 -3.59
C LEU A 171 -7.54 -12.53 -2.30
N THR A 172 -8.07 -13.28 -1.33
CA THR A 172 -8.41 -12.74 -0.01
C THR A 172 -7.18 -12.12 0.65
N LYS A 173 -6.05 -12.83 0.63
CA LYS A 173 -4.77 -12.31 1.17
C LYS A 173 -4.31 -11.07 0.41
N MET A 174 -4.45 -11.06 -0.91
CA MET A 174 -4.08 -9.92 -1.76
C MET A 174 -4.93 -8.69 -1.45
N VAL A 175 -6.26 -8.83 -1.41
CA VAL A 175 -7.18 -7.72 -1.13
C VAL A 175 -6.96 -7.19 0.28
N LYS A 176 -6.83 -8.07 1.28
CA LYS A 176 -6.52 -7.67 2.66
C LYS A 176 -5.14 -7.02 2.79
N GLY A 177 -4.14 -7.50 2.04
CA GLY A 177 -2.79 -6.95 2.05
C GLY A 177 -2.67 -5.59 1.35
N ALA A 178 -3.52 -5.34 0.34
CA ALA A 178 -3.57 -4.09 -0.40
C ALA A 178 -4.32 -2.97 0.34
N THR A 179 -5.16 -3.30 1.33
CA THR A 179 -5.89 -2.30 2.11
C THR A 179 -5.04 -1.78 3.27
N ILE A 180 -4.93 -0.46 3.38
CA ILE A 180 -4.20 0.19 4.47
C ILE A 180 -5.09 0.31 5.70
N VAL A 181 -4.65 -0.28 6.81
CA VAL A 181 -5.33 -0.19 8.11
C VAL A 181 -4.76 0.98 8.91
N LEU A 182 -5.64 1.93 9.24
CA LEU A 182 -5.34 3.14 10.00
C LEU A 182 -5.29 2.86 11.52
N PRO A 183 -4.62 3.70 12.31
CA PRO A 183 -4.51 3.50 13.76
C PRO A 183 -5.86 3.72 14.45
N THR A 184 -6.17 2.90 15.45
CA THR A 184 -7.42 3.02 16.22
C THR A 184 -7.45 4.24 17.13
N LYS A 185 -6.28 4.76 17.53
CA LYS A 185 -6.16 5.94 18.40
C LYS A 185 -5.75 7.16 17.58
N PRO A 186 -5.99 8.38 18.09
CA PRO A 186 -5.40 9.58 17.51
C PRO A 186 -3.88 9.49 17.52
N VAL A 187 -3.25 10.01 16.48
CA VAL A 187 -1.80 10.03 16.30
C VAL A 187 -1.23 11.44 16.45
N GLN A 188 0.00 11.52 16.94
CA GLN A 188 0.85 12.70 16.96
C GLN A 188 2.03 12.51 16.00
N GLN A 189 2.63 13.60 15.57
CA GLN A 189 3.81 13.54 14.71
C GLN A 189 4.91 12.66 15.35
N GLY A 190 5.41 11.69 14.60
CA GLY A 190 6.38 10.69 15.07
C GLY A 190 5.76 9.35 15.49
N ASP A 191 4.45 9.31 15.77
CA ASP A 191 3.77 8.05 16.09
C ASP A 191 3.86 7.09 14.91
N SER A 192 4.06 5.81 15.23
CA SER A 192 4.27 4.77 14.23
C SER A 192 3.45 3.52 14.54
N TRP A 193 3.03 2.82 13.48
CA TRP A 193 2.36 1.54 13.57
C TRP A 193 2.76 0.65 12.39
N LYS A 194 2.48 -0.65 12.53
CA LYS A 194 2.91 -1.66 11.56
C LYS A 194 1.72 -2.45 11.04
N GLN A 195 1.68 -2.62 9.73
CA GLN A 195 0.84 -3.60 9.06
C GLN A 195 1.71 -4.72 8.51
N VAL A 196 1.26 -5.97 8.66
CA VAL A 196 1.94 -7.13 8.08
C VAL A 196 0.93 -7.90 7.27
N PHE A 197 1.29 -8.22 6.04
CA PHE A 197 0.52 -9.14 5.20
C PHE A 197 1.42 -10.23 4.65
N ALA A 198 0.91 -11.45 4.68
CA ALA A 198 1.57 -12.62 4.11
C ALA A 198 1.07 -12.82 2.68
N PHE A 199 1.98 -13.24 1.81
CA PHE A 199 1.66 -13.61 0.44
C PHE A 199 2.47 -14.84 0.07
N ASP A 200 1.83 -15.72 -0.68
CA ASP A 200 2.45 -16.95 -1.16
C ASP A 200 3.07 -16.64 -2.52
N THR A 201 4.38 -16.75 -2.62
CA THR A 201 5.03 -16.80 -3.94
C THR A 201 5.09 -18.25 -4.38
N THR A 202 5.27 -18.47 -5.67
CA THR A 202 5.43 -19.82 -6.24
C THR A 202 6.71 -20.50 -5.79
N ALA A 203 7.64 -19.73 -5.22
CA ALA A 203 8.90 -20.22 -4.72
C ALA A 203 8.84 -20.52 -3.22
N LEU A 204 8.44 -19.54 -2.40
CA LEU A 204 8.45 -19.59 -0.94
C LEU A 204 7.34 -18.70 -0.34
N PRO A 205 6.77 -19.06 0.83
CA PRO A 205 5.95 -18.13 1.60
C PRO A 205 6.76 -16.89 1.99
N ALA A 206 6.13 -15.72 1.90
CA ALA A 206 6.74 -14.44 2.25
C ALA A 206 5.77 -13.55 2.99
N SER A 207 6.30 -12.52 3.66
CA SER A 207 5.49 -11.45 4.23
C SER A 207 6.14 -10.09 4.00
N MET A 208 5.29 -9.08 3.80
CA MET A 208 5.68 -7.69 3.76
C MET A 208 5.18 -7.02 5.02
N ALA A 209 6.08 -6.33 5.70
CA ALA A 209 5.75 -5.39 6.76
C ALA A 209 5.80 -3.97 6.21
N LEU A 210 4.74 -3.19 6.38
CA LEU A 210 4.73 -1.75 6.17
C LEU A 210 4.74 -1.08 7.54
N GLU A 211 5.81 -0.37 7.86
CA GLU A 211 5.87 0.51 9.02
C GLU A 211 5.49 1.92 8.59
N PHE A 212 4.43 2.46 9.18
CA PHE A 212 3.94 3.81 8.93
C PHE A 212 4.41 4.73 10.04
N THR A 213 4.82 5.94 9.71
CA THR A 213 5.13 7.00 10.68
C THR A 213 4.37 8.27 10.30
N TYR A 214 3.55 8.80 11.21
CA TYR A 214 2.82 10.05 10.96
C TYR A 214 3.75 11.26 11.02
N LYS A 215 3.71 12.12 9.99
CA LYS A 215 4.60 13.27 9.83
C LYS A 215 3.94 14.62 10.06
N GLY A 216 2.63 14.65 10.29
CA GLY A 216 1.82 15.86 10.30
C GLY A 216 1.12 16.08 8.96
N ASN A 217 0.63 17.30 8.75
CA ASN A 217 -0.05 17.69 7.53
C ASN A 217 0.87 18.37 6.52
N THR A 218 0.42 18.40 5.27
CA THR A 218 1.03 19.14 4.16
C THR A 218 -0.06 19.72 3.27
N GLU A 219 0.26 20.76 2.52
CA GLU A 219 -0.62 21.27 1.46
C GLU A 219 -0.16 20.77 0.09
N ARG A 220 -1.08 20.16 -0.68
CA ARG A 220 -0.83 19.75 -2.07
C ARG A 220 -2.09 20.02 -2.90
N ASP A 221 -1.93 20.71 -4.01
CA ASP A 221 -3.03 21.11 -4.91
C ASP A 221 -4.19 21.83 -4.17
N GLY A 222 -3.86 22.69 -3.20
CA GLY A 222 -4.83 23.41 -2.38
C GLY A 222 -5.60 22.56 -1.37
N LYS A 223 -5.15 21.32 -1.12
CA LYS A 223 -5.72 20.42 -0.11
C LYS A 223 -4.76 20.21 1.04
N GLN A 224 -5.29 20.27 2.25
CA GLN A 224 -4.60 19.82 3.45
C GLN A 224 -4.67 18.29 3.53
N LEU A 225 -3.51 17.64 3.55
CA LEU A 225 -3.36 16.19 3.54
C LEU A 225 -2.49 15.74 4.70
N GLU A 226 -2.82 14.62 5.32
CA GLU A 226 -1.99 13.98 6.32
C GLU A 226 -0.90 13.15 5.65
N VAL A 227 0.33 13.25 6.15
CA VAL A 227 1.50 12.60 5.58
C VAL A 227 1.93 11.42 6.45
N LEU A 228 2.01 10.24 5.84
CA LEU A 228 2.56 9.03 6.45
C LEU A 228 3.82 8.61 5.68
N ASP A 229 4.96 8.57 6.34
CA ASP A 229 6.14 7.88 5.80
C ASP A 229 5.88 6.36 5.85
N ILE A 230 6.31 5.63 4.82
CA ILE A 230 6.20 4.18 4.73
C ILE A 230 7.60 3.58 4.64
N LYS A 231 7.88 2.59 5.49
CA LYS A 231 9.08 1.77 5.43
C LYS A 231 8.72 0.30 5.20
N PRO A 232 8.74 -0.18 3.95
CA PRO A 232 8.48 -1.57 3.63
C PRO A 232 9.66 -2.48 4.02
N ARG A 233 9.34 -3.69 4.50
CA ARG A 233 10.32 -4.70 4.85
C ARG A 233 9.83 -6.10 4.47
N LEU A 234 10.57 -6.76 3.59
CA LEU A 234 10.31 -8.12 3.14
C LEU A 234 10.91 -9.14 4.13
N THR A 235 10.16 -10.20 4.37
CA THR A 235 10.61 -11.42 5.05
C THR A 235 10.28 -12.64 4.19
N ILE A 236 11.25 -13.52 3.98
CA ILE A 236 11.08 -14.78 3.25
C ILE A 236 11.16 -15.93 4.26
N GLN A 237 10.19 -16.83 4.23
CA GLN A 237 10.16 -18.00 5.10
C GLN A 237 10.77 -19.19 4.37
N ASN A 238 11.93 -19.67 4.85
CA ASN A 238 12.52 -20.91 4.37
C ASN A 238 11.87 -22.07 5.14
N ASP A 239 11.08 -22.88 4.46
CA ASP A 239 10.39 -24.03 5.05
C ASP A 239 11.18 -25.34 4.97
N GLY A 240 12.31 -25.33 4.23
CA GLY A 240 13.15 -26.50 3.99
C GLY A 240 12.50 -27.57 3.11
N LYS A 241 11.31 -27.31 2.55
CA LYS A 241 10.52 -28.27 1.76
C LYS A 241 10.48 -27.94 0.27
N THR A 242 10.87 -26.72 -0.10
CA THR A 242 10.82 -26.24 -1.48
C THR A 242 12.08 -26.58 -2.27
N ALA A 243 11.90 -26.94 -3.55
CA ALA A 243 12.97 -27.42 -4.43
C ALA A 243 14.05 -26.36 -4.77
N ARG A 244 13.80 -25.07 -4.50
CA ARG A 244 14.71 -23.95 -4.82
C ARG A 244 15.82 -23.71 -3.78
N GLY A 245 15.93 -24.55 -2.75
CA GLY A 245 16.96 -24.41 -1.71
C GLY A 245 16.73 -23.20 -0.80
N LYS A 246 17.75 -22.86 0.00
CA LYS A 246 17.66 -21.75 0.97
C LYS A 246 17.80 -20.41 0.25
N VAL A 247 16.83 -19.52 0.44
CA VAL A 247 16.85 -18.13 -0.03
C VAL A 247 17.17 -17.20 1.13
N SER A 248 18.12 -16.29 0.95
CA SER A 248 18.48 -15.28 1.93
C SER A 248 18.33 -13.87 1.35
N ILE A 249 17.90 -12.92 2.17
CA ILE A 249 17.91 -11.49 1.81
C ILE A 249 19.28 -10.94 2.21
N ARG A 250 20.08 -10.51 1.25
CA ARG A 250 21.40 -9.90 1.48
C ARG A 250 21.28 -8.43 1.82
N LYS A 251 20.40 -7.73 1.12
CA LYS A 251 20.13 -6.30 1.31
C LYS A 251 18.67 -6.04 1.01
N GLN A 252 18.08 -5.14 1.77
CA GLN A 252 16.79 -4.57 1.43
C GLN A 252 16.76 -3.11 1.83
N GLN A 253 16.18 -2.30 0.96
CA GLN A 253 15.90 -0.90 1.20
C GLN A 253 14.50 -0.60 0.69
N GLY A 254 13.83 0.34 1.33
CA GLY A 254 12.58 0.82 0.81
C GLY A 254 12.06 1.99 1.61
N GLN A 255 11.34 2.84 0.92
CA GLN A 255 10.78 4.08 1.43
C GLN A 255 9.53 4.43 0.62
N GLY A 256 8.64 5.19 1.22
CA GLY A 256 7.45 5.67 0.54
C GLY A 256 6.70 6.68 1.37
N THR A 257 5.59 7.14 0.81
CA THR A 257 4.71 8.12 1.41
C THR A 257 3.27 7.76 1.07
N LEU A 258 2.37 7.93 2.04
CA LEU A 258 0.92 7.95 1.85
C LEU A 258 0.41 9.34 2.23
N LEU A 259 -0.31 9.95 1.31
CA LEU A 259 -1.05 11.19 1.51
C LEU A 259 -2.52 10.85 1.73
N PHE A 260 -3.03 11.22 2.89
CA PHE A 260 -4.40 10.91 3.31
C PHE A 260 -5.22 12.19 3.39
N ASP A 261 -6.35 12.24 2.69
CA ASP A 261 -7.32 13.33 2.82
C ASP A 261 -8.21 12.99 4.02
N ASN A 262 -7.87 13.52 5.20
CA ASN A 262 -8.60 13.20 6.43
C ASN A 262 -9.99 13.83 6.48
N TYR A 263 -10.21 14.91 5.71
CA TYR A 263 -11.53 15.52 5.56
C TYR A 263 -12.48 14.60 4.78
N LYS A 264 -12.01 14.04 3.66
CA LYS A 264 -12.77 13.05 2.87
C LYS A 264 -12.67 11.62 3.41
N GLY A 265 -11.78 11.38 4.37
CA GLY A 265 -11.45 10.06 4.88
C GLY A 265 -11.05 9.08 3.77
N SER A 266 -10.11 9.47 2.90
CA SER A 266 -9.68 8.61 1.79
C SER A 266 -8.19 8.78 1.47
N ILE A 267 -7.58 7.74 0.91
CA ILE A 267 -6.21 7.83 0.38
C ILE A 267 -6.24 8.77 -0.83
N HIS A 268 -5.41 9.80 -0.80
CA HIS A 268 -5.20 10.70 -1.93
C HIS A 268 -4.16 10.10 -2.89
N GLU A 269 -3.02 9.70 -2.35
CA GLU A 269 -1.90 9.09 -3.08
C GLU A 269 -1.14 8.15 -2.13
N LEU A 270 -0.64 7.04 -2.64
CA LEU A 270 0.36 6.21 -1.98
C LEU A 270 1.45 5.92 -2.99
N SER A 271 2.71 6.06 -2.61
CA SER A 271 3.84 5.72 -3.44
C SER A 271 4.95 5.13 -2.59
N PHE A 272 5.53 4.01 -3.00
CA PHE A 272 6.73 3.49 -2.36
C PHE A 272 7.64 2.77 -3.35
N GLU A 273 8.91 2.75 -3.02
CA GLU A 273 9.95 2.06 -3.77
C GLU A 273 10.67 1.08 -2.86
N THR A 274 11.05 -0.06 -3.41
CA THR A 274 11.83 -1.10 -2.74
C THR A 274 12.95 -1.58 -3.63
N VAL A 275 14.08 -1.92 -3.02
CA VAL A 275 15.18 -2.65 -3.65
C VAL A 275 15.51 -3.81 -2.73
N VAL A 276 15.38 -5.03 -3.22
CA VAL A 276 15.68 -6.25 -2.47
C VAL A 276 16.71 -7.05 -3.24
N GLU A 277 17.83 -7.34 -2.59
CA GLU A 277 18.86 -8.25 -3.08
C GLU A 277 18.72 -9.58 -2.33
N THR A 278 18.44 -10.65 -3.05
CA THR A 278 18.34 -12.02 -2.55
C THR A 278 19.43 -12.90 -3.14
N GLU A 279 19.73 -13.98 -2.42
CA GLU A 279 20.63 -15.03 -2.88
C GLU A 279 20.00 -16.38 -2.61
N ALA A 280 19.99 -17.23 -3.63
CA ALA A 280 19.51 -18.60 -3.57
C ALA A 280 20.65 -19.58 -3.88
N VAL A 281 20.75 -20.65 -3.10
CA VAL A 281 21.69 -21.75 -3.36
C VAL A 281 20.93 -22.91 -4.01
N ILE A 282 21.26 -23.21 -5.28
CA ILE A 282 20.61 -24.25 -6.08
C ILE A 282 21.70 -25.25 -6.52
N GLY A 283 21.74 -26.40 -5.86
CA GLY A 283 22.82 -27.38 -6.07
C GLY A 283 24.17 -26.81 -5.64
N GLN A 284 25.14 -26.76 -6.56
CA GLN A 284 26.46 -26.16 -6.33
C GLN A 284 26.52 -24.68 -6.75
N ASN A 285 25.46 -24.14 -7.36
CA ASN A 285 25.44 -22.79 -7.89
C ASN A 285 24.79 -21.82 -6.91
N THR A 286 25.32 -20.60 -6.89
CA THR A 286 24.72 -19.46 -6.19
C THR A 286 24.11 -18.53 -7.21
N VAL A 287 22.84 -18.18 -7.02
CA VAL A 287 22.10 -17.24 -7.87
C VAL A 287 21.80 -16.00 -7.04
N ALA A 288 22.34 -14.86 -7.47
CA ALA A 288 22.04 -13.57 -6.88
C ALA A 288 20.95 -12.88 -7.71
N GLN A 289 19.96 -12.32 -7.03
CA GLN A 289 18.85 -11.62 -7.67
C GLN A 289 18.67 -10.25 -7.00
N THR A 290 18.51 -9.20 -7.80
CA THR A 290 18.09 -7.87 -7.36
C THR A 290 16.72 -7.57 -7.95
N VAL A 291 15.78 -7.18 -7.10
CA VAL A 291 14.44 -6.74 -7.50
C VAL A 291 14.27 -5.30 -7.03
N SER A 292 14.15 -4.38 -7.98
CA SER A 292 13.70 -3.02 -7.73
C SER A 292 12.21 -2.95 -8.05
N THR A 293 11.40 -2.34 -7.20
CA THR A 293 9.97 -2.18 -7.43
C THR A 293 9.50 -0.81 -6.98
N LYS A 294 8.75 -0.13 -7.84
CA LYS A 294 8.02 1.10 -7.56
C LYS A 294 6.53 0.80 -7.63
N VAL A 295 5.79 1.30 -6.64
CA VAL A 295 4.33 1.19 -6.56
C VAL A 295 3.75 2.59 -6.41
N THR A 296 2.66 2.85 -7.12
CA THR A 296 1.83 4.04 -6.92
C THR A 296 0.35 3.65 -6.92
N LEU A 297 -0.41 4.18 -5.97
CA LEU A 297 -1.86 4.13 -5.92
C LEU A 297 -2.36 5.58 -5.89
N SER A 298 -3.32 5.90 -6.74
CA SER A 298 -3.95 7.22 -6.77
C SER A 298 -5.43 7.08 -7.10
N ASN A 299 -6.26 8.01 -6.63
CA ASN A 299 -7.61 8.14 -7.17
C ASN A 299 -7.48 8.85 -8.51
N SER A 300 -7.90 8.22 -9.60
CA SER A 300 -7.92 8.89 -10.90
C SER A 300 -9.04 9.93 -10.89
N ARG A 301 -8.77 11.11 -11.46
CA ARG A 301 -9.84 12.05 -11.77
C ARG A 301 -10.67 11.41 -12.89
N PRO A 302 -12.01 11.43 -12.83
CA PRO A 302 -12.78 11.19 -14.04
C PRO A 302 -12.32 12.22 -15.08
N GLU A 303 -11.90 11.73 -16.25
CA GLU A 303 -11.65 12.58 -17.43
C GLU A 303 -12.94 13.23 -17.93
#